data_AF-A0A6N0HS67-F1
#
_entry.id   AF-A0A6N0HS67-F1
#
_cell.length_a   1.000
_cell.length_b   1.000
_cell.length_c   1.000
_cell.angle_alpha   90.00
_cell.angle_beta   90.00
_cell.angle_gamma   90.00
#
_symmetry.space_group_name_H-M   'P 1'
#
loop_
_entity.id
_entity.type
_entity.pdbx_description
1 polymer ?
#
loop_
_entity_poly.entity_id
_entity_poly.type
_entity_poly.pdbx_seq_one_letter_code
_entity_poly.pdbx_strand_id
1 'polypeptide(L)'
;MPFPMQVILIVGATGYLLTALLFFIARTMPRTNPGAGWWGLSSLAAGTGYIALLVLGMSGRPELGEALYNTLFVVWIVSLYIGGSQFLYLKVNTKTLLSLAAVVVLWLSYFNHIQPEFLPAAVAVSLFCGLLNLHLAWLFATKMVRNSAIKKHWWWRWQSAASTGSTTRCYARLNRLLQSASHSAQSSR
;
A
#
# COMPACT_ATOMS: atom_id res chain seq x y z
N MET A 1 -0.12 -32.34 9.02
CA MET A 1 0.20 -30.99 9.53
C MET A 1 -0.32 -30.84 10.95
N PRO A 2 0.47 -30.36 11.93
CA PRO A 2 0.03 -30.21 13.32
C PRO A 2 -1.19 -29.28 13.45
N PHE A 3 -2.11 -29.59 14.37
CA PHE A 3 -3.29 -28.76 14.65
C PHE A 3 -3.02 -27.25 14.84
N PRO A 4 -2.02 -26.82 15.65
CA PRO A 4 -1.75 -25.39 15.83
C PRO A 4 -1.37 -24.69 14.53
N MET A 5 -0.68 -25.37 13.62
CA MET A 5 -0.31 -24.82 12.32
C MET A 5 -1.56 -24.60 11.45
N GLN A 6 -2.49 -25.56 11.45
CA GLN A 6 -3.75 -25.43 10.71
C GLN A 6 -4.56 -24.22 11.18
N VAL A 7 -4.67 -24.01 12.49
CA VAL A 7 -5.37 -22.84 13.07
C VAL A 7 -4.74 -21.54 12.60
N ILE A 8 -3.41 -21.42 12.65
CA ILE A 8 -2.70 -20.22 12.17
C ILE A 8 -2.97 -19.98 10.69
N LEU A 9 -2.94 -21.03 9.86
CA LEU A 9 -3.21 -20.90 8.43
C LEU A 9 -4.65 -20.47 8.14
N ILE A 10 -5.64 -21.01 8.86
CA ILE A 10 -7.05 -20.65 8.72
C ILE A 10 -7.30 -19.19 9.14
N VAL A 11 -6.76 -18.79 10.30
CA VAL A 11 -6.87 -17.40 10.79
C VAL A 11 -6.17 -16.43 9.84
N GLY A 12 -4.98 -16.80 9.34
CA GLY A 12 -4.26 -16.01 8.34
C GLY A 12 -5.05 -15.87 7.04
N ALA A 13 -5.52 -16.98 6.47
CA ALA A 13 -6.30 -16.99 5.24
C ALA A 13 -7.56 -16.13 5.35
N THR A 14 -8.34 -16.30 6.43
CA THR A 14 -9.56 -15.53 6.66
C THR A 14 -9.30 -14.03 6.82
N GLY A 15 -8.27 -13.64 7.58
CA GLY A 15 -7.89 -12.24 7.74
C GLY A 15 -7.45 -11.60 6.41
N TYR A 16 -6.64 -12.30 5.63
CA TYR A 16 -6.20 -11.80 4.32
C TYR A 16 -7.33 -11.73 3.30
N LEU A 17 -8.24 -12.71 3.26
CA LEU A 17 -9.40 -12.65 2.37
C LEU A 17 -10.37 -11.54 2.75
N LEU A 18 -10.62 -11.33 4.04
CA LEU A 18 -11.46 -10.23 4.51
C LEU A 18 -10.85 -8.87 4.15
N THR A 19 -9.54 -8.70 4.35
CA THR A 19 -8.86 -7.45 3.95
C THR A 19 -8.88 -7.25 2.44
N ALA A 20 -8.68 -8.32 1.64
CA ALA A 20 -8.81 -8.25 0.18
C ALA A 20 -10.21 -7.76 -0.23
N LEU A 21 -11.26 -8.35 0.35
CA LEU A 21 -12.64 -7.95 0.10
C LEU A 21 -12.88 -6.48 0.45
N LEU A 22 -12.44 -6.03 1.62
CA LEU A 22 -12.57 -4.63 2.05
C LEU A 22 -11.87 -3.67 1.10
N PHE A 23 -10.66 -3.98 0.63
CA PHE A 23 -9.94 -3.14 -0.33
C PHE A 23 -10.58 -3.14 -1.72
N PHE A 24 -11.14 -4.25 -2.17
CA PHE A 24 -11.88 -4.30 -3.43
C PHE A 24 -13.19 -3.53 -3.37
N ILE A 25 -13.91 -3.58 -2.24
CA ILE A 25 -15.09 -2.74 -2.00
C ILE A 25 -14.66 -1.27 -1.93
N ALA A 26 -13.60 -0.94 -1.20
CA ALA A 26 -13.11 0.43 -1.12
C ALA A 26 -12.77 0.99 -2.52
N ARG A 27 -12.21 0.16 -3.41
CA ARG A 27 -11.89 0.56 -4.80
C ARG A 27 -13.11 1.06 -5.59
N THR A 28 -14.33 0.60 -5.29
CA THR A 28 -15.53 1.04 -6.02
C THR A 28 -16.04 2.41 -5.53
N MET A 29 -15.56 2.90 -4.39
CA MET A 29 -15.98 4.20 -3.86
C MET A 29 -15.36 5.37 -4.65
N PRO A 30 -16.13 6.41 -4.96
CA PRO A 30 -15.61 7.60 -5.63
C PRO A 30 -14.61 8.31 -4.72
N ARG A 31 -13.46 8.72 -5.28
CA ARG A 31 -12.30 9.32 -4.58
C ARG A 31 -11.41 8.36 -3.78
N THR A 32 -11.52 7.05 -4.01
CA THR A 32 -10.57 6.10 -3.40
C THR A 32 -9.17 6.25 -3.97
N ASN A 33 -8.19 6.02 -3.10
CA ASN A 33 -6.78 6.07 -3.43
C ASN A 33 -6.42 5.01 -4.50
N PRO A 34 -5.68 5.36 -5.58
CA PRO A 34 -5.28 4.41 -6.63
C PRO A 34 -4.54 3.16 -6.10
N GLY A 35 -3.87 3.28 -4.94
CA GLY A 35 -3.18 2.15 -4.32
C GLY A 35 -4.09 1.05 -3.77
N ALA A 36 -5.39 1.31 -3.53
CA ALA A 36 -6.28 0.36 -2.85
C ALA A 36 -6.43 -0.98 -3.59
N GLY A 37 -6.47 -0.97 -4.93
CA GLY A 37 -6.56 -2.20 -5.71
C GLY A 37 -5.33 -3.10 -5.55
N TRP A 38 -4.14 -2.52 -5.44
CA TRP A 38 -2.89 -3.25 -5.22
C TRP A 38 -2.80 -3.83 -3.81
N TRP A 39 -3.32 -3.13 -2.81
CA TRP A 39 -3.49 -3.67 -1.46
C TRP A 39 -4.45 -4.86 -1.45
N GLY A 40 -5.58 -4.76 -2.18
CA GLY A 40 -6.51 -5.88 -2.36
C GLY A 40 -5.86 -7.10 -3.03
N LEU A 41 -5.07 -6.89 -4.10
CA LEU A 41 -4.33 -7.94 -4.79
C LEU A 41 -3.26 -8.59 -3.89
N SER A 42 -2.54 -7.76 -3.13
CA SER A 42 -1.56 -8.18 -2.12
C SER A 42 -2.20 -9.11 -1.09
N SER A 43 -3.30 -8.68 -0.49
CA SER A 43 -4.06 -9.48 0.49
C SER A 43 -4.62 -10.76 -0.13
N LEU A 44 -5.13 -10.70 -1.37
CA LEU A 44 -5.64 -11.88 -2.06
C LEU A 44 -4.52 -12.91 -2.30
N ALA A 45 -3.36 -12.48 -2.79
CA ALA A 45 -2.21 -13.36 -3.01
C ALA A 45 -1.75 -14.03 -1.70
N ALA A 46 -1.65 -13.26 -0.61
CA ALA A 46 -1.34 -13.80 0.71
C ALA A 46 -2.38 -14.86 1.15
N GLY A 47 -3.67 -14.51 1.10
CA GLY A 47 -4.76 -15.41 1.49
C GLY A 47 -4.79 -16.70 0.68
N THR A 48 -4.62 -16.62 -0.65
CA THR A 48 -4.51 -17.78 -1.53
C THR A 48 -3.28 -18.63 -1.20
N GLY A 49 -2.16 -18.02 -0.82
CA GLY A 49 -0.97 -18.74 -0.36
C GLY A 49 -1.26 -19.57 0.90
N TYR A 50 -1.92 -18.99 1.90
CA TYR A 50 -2.31 -19.70 3.11
C TYR A 50 -3.25 -20.87 2.82
N ILE A 51 -4.22 -20.68 1.91
CA ILE A 51 -5.13 -21.75 1.48
C ILE A 51 -4.35 -22.87 0.77
N ALA A 52 -3.40 -22.52 -0.09
CA ALA A 52 -2.58 -23.49 -0.79
C ALA A 52 -1.79 -24.38 0.18
N LEU A 53 -1.14 -23.77 1.18
CA LEU A 53 -0.45 -24.51 2.25
C LEU A 53 -1.40 -25.44 3.01
N LEU A 54 -2.60 -24.96 3.34
CA LEU A 54 -3.58 -25.75 4.09
C LEU A 54 -4.09 -26.94 3.28
N VAL A 55 -4.58 -26.70 2.06
CA VAL A 55 -5.21 -27.73 1.21
C VAL A 55 -4.19 -28.77 0.76
N LEU A 56 -3.03 -28.34 0.26
CA LEU A 56 -2.00 -29.25 -0.23
C LEU A 56 -1.28 -29.94 0.93
N GLY A 57 -1.11 -29.26 2.06
CA GLY A 57 -0.60 -29.87 3.30
C GLY A 57 -1.53 -30.94 3.87
N MET A 58 -2.85 -30.76 3.81
CA MET A 58 -3.84 -31.77 4.20
C MET A 58 -3.91 -32.94 3.20
N SER A 59 -3.64 -32.67 1.94
CA SER A 59 -3.63 -33.68 0.86
C SER A 59 -2.31 -34.49 0.80
N GLY A 60 -1.41 -34.31 1.77
CA GLY A 60 -0.12 -35.01 1.83
C GLY A 60 0.91 -34.54 0.80
N ARG A 61 0.73 -33.34 0.22
CA ARG A 61 1.65 -32.73 -0.76
C ARG A 61 2.17 -31.36 -0.28
N PRO A 62 2.82 -31.28 0.90
CA PRO A 62 3.24 -30.00 1.48
C PRO A 62 4.22 -29.22 0.60
N GLU A 63 5.13 -29.90 -0.10
CA GLU A 63 6.14 -29.29 -0.97
C GLU A 63 5.51 -28.43 -2.09
N LEU A 64 4.44 -28.92 -2.72
CA LEU A 64 3.71 -28.16 -3.73
C LEU A 64 2.99 -26.94 -3.12
N GLY A 65 2.47 -27.09 -1.90
CA GLY A 65 1.85 -26.00 -1.15
C GLY A 65 2.84 -24.89 -0.84
N GLU A 66 4.04 -25.27 -0.39
CA GLU A 66 5.13 -24.35 -0.10
C GLU A 66 5.64 -23.65 -1.36
N ALA A 67 5.82 -24.37 -2.47
CA ALA A 67 6.21 -23.78 -3.75
C ALA A 67 5.17 -22.75 -4.24
N LEU A 68 3.88 -23.06 -4.13
CA LEU A 68 2.81 -22.15 -4.53
C LEU A 68 2.74 -20.93 -3.59
N TYR A 69 2.86 -21.15 -2.28
CA TYR A 69 2.92 -20.07 -1.29
C TYR A 69 4.08 -19.12 -1.56
N ASN A 70 5.28 -19.65 -1.82
CA ASN A 70 6.48 -18.87 -2.11
C ASN A 70 6.32 -18.05 -3.40
N THR A 71 5.69 -18.62 -4.43
CA THR A 71 5.38 -17.89 -5.68
C THR A 71 4.39 -16.74 -5.41
N LEU A 72 3.34 -17.02 -4.66
CA LEU A 72 2.35 -16.01 -4.27
C LEU A 72 2.93 -14.97 -3.30
N PHE A 73 3.95 -15.32 -2.51
CA PHE A 73 4.66 -14.42 -1.61
C PHE A 73 5.38 -13.32 -2.40
N VAL A 74 6.00 -13.64 -3.54
CA VAL A 74 6.59 -12.62 -4.43
C VAL A 74 5.52 -11.65 -4.92
N VAL A 75 4.37 -12.17 -5.38
CA VAL A 75 3.25 -11.35 -5.85
C VAL A 75 2.71 -10.47 -4.73
N TRP A 76 2.57 -11.03 -3.53
CA TRP A 76 2.14 -10.32 -2.32
C TRP A 76 3.07 -9.13 -2.05
N ILE A 77 4.37 -9.38 -1.91
CA ILE A 77 5.36 -8.35 -1.57
C ILE A 77 5.45 -7.24 -2.64
N VAL A 78 5.45 -7.61 -3.94
CA VAL A 78 5.50 -6.64 -5.03
C VAL A 78 4.23 -5.79 -5.04
N SER A 79 3.05 -6.41 -4.91
CA SER A 79 1.77 -5.71 -4.87
C SER A 79 1.68 -4.79 -3.66
N LEU A 80 2.19 -5.21 -2.51
CA LEU A 80 2.24 -4.42 -1.28
C LEU A 80 3.11 -3.16 -1.45
N TYR A 81 4.29 -3.29 -2.07
CA TYR A 81 5.17 -2.15 -2.33
C TYR A 81 4.57 -1.16 -3.33
N ILE A 82 3.99 -1.66 -4.44
CA ILE A 82 3.29 -0.82 -5.42
C ILE A 82 2.11 -0.11 -4.73
N GLY A 83 1.29 -0.86 -4.00
CA GLY A 83 0.13 -0.35 -3.28
C GLY A 83 0.50 0.70 -2.26
N GLY A 84 1.51 0.47 -1.42
CA GLY A 84 2.01 1.45 -0.46
C GLY A 84 2.54 2.72 -1.12
N SER A 85 3.32 2.58 -2.19
CA SER A 85 3.86 3.72 -2.95
C SER A 85 2.75 4.56 -3.59
N GLN A 86 1.78 3.92 -4.26
CA GLN A 86 0.65 4.61 -4.86
C GLN A 86 -0.29 5.20 -3.80
N PHE A 87 -0.46 4.53 -2.66
CA PHE A 87 -1.22 5.06 -1.52
C PHE A 87 -0.62 6.38 -1.02
N LEU A 88 0.70 6.48 -1.05
CA LEU A 88 1.46 7.68 -0.73
C LEU A 88 1.62 8.64 -1.91
N TYR A 89 0.98 8.41 -3.06
CA TYR A 89 1.17 9.20 -4.29
C TYR A 89 2.66 9.38 -4.66
N LEU A 90 3.48 8.37 -4.36
CA LEU A 90 4.89 8.33 -4.72
C LEU A 90 5.05 7.65 -6.07
N LYS A 91 6.05 8.08 -6.84
CA LYS A 91 6.43 7.40 -8.08
C LYS A 91 7.07 6.06 -7.72
N VAL A 92 6.52 4.97 -8.26
CA VAL A 92 7.09 3.63 -8.07
C VAL A 92 8.46 3.59 -8.76
N ASN A 93 9.52 3.29 -8.01
CA ASN A 93 10.84 3.11 -8.57
C ASN A 93 11.00 1.67 -9.05
N THR A 94 10.99 1.46 -10.37
CA THR A 94 11.11 0.14 -10.99
C THR A 94 12.40 -0.57 -10.57
N LYS A 95 13.50 0.16 -10.33
CA LYS A 95 14.77 -0.43 -9.87
C LYS A 95 14.64 -1.03 -8.47
N THR A 96 14.00 -0.29 -7.55
CA THR A 96 13.74 -0.78 -6.18
C THR A 96 12.80 -1.97 -6.18
N LEU A 97 11.78 -1.96 -7.05
CA LEU A 97 10.85 -3.07 -7.21
C LEU A 97 11.55 -4.32 -7.74
N LEU A 98 12.39 -4.18 -8.78
CA LEU A 98 13.21 -5.27 -9.33
C LEU A 98 14.20 -5.82 -8.30
N SER A 99 14.91 -4.96 -7.56
CA SER A 99 15.84 -5.41 -6.52
C SER A 99 15.12 -6.15 -5.41
N LEU A 100 13.93 -5.69 -5.02
CA LEU A 100 13.14 -6.30 -3.96
C LEU A 100 12.59 -7.66 -4.40
N ALA A 101 12.08 -7.77 -5.62
CA ALA A 101 11.69 -9.05 -6.21
C ALA A 101 12.88 -10.02 -6.31
N ALA A 102 14.04 -9.55 -6.78
CA ALA A 102 15.25 -10.37 -6.88
C ALA A 102 15.73 -10.88 -5.52
N VAL A 103 15.74 -10.02 -4.49
CA VAL A 103 16.10 -10.41 -3.12
C VAL A 103 15.13 -11.47 -2.59
N VAL A 104 13.83 -11.29 -2.79
CA VAL A 104 12.83 -12.29 -2.36
C VAL A 104 13.00 -13.60 -3.12
N VAL A 105 13.24 -13.58 -4.43
CA VAL A 105 13.45 -14.80 -5.22
C VAL A 105 14.73 -15.53 -4.76
N LEU A 106 15.86 -14.83 -4.62
CA LEU A 106 17.11 -15.42 -4.13
C LEU A 106 16.95 -16.00 -2.72
N TRP A 107 16.23 -15.29 -1.86
CA TRP A 107 15.88 -15.74 -0.52
C TRP A 107 15.06 -17.03 -0.55
N LEU A 108 13.99 -17.06 -1.34
CA LEU A 108 13.13 -18.25 -1.48
C LEU A 108 13.92 -19.42 -2.07
N SER A 109 14.79 -19.18 -3.05
CA SER A 109 15.67 -20.21 -3.61
C SER A 109 16.65 -20.77 -2.57
N TYR A 110 17.19 -19.93 -1.67
CA TYR A 110 18.07 -20.37 -0.59
C TYR A 110 17.35 -21.31 0.38
N PHE A 111 16.18 -20.92 0.89
CA PHE A 111 15.44 -21.77 1.82
C PHE A 111 14.86 -23.02 1.16
N ASN A 112 14.52 -22.97 -0.12
CA ASN A 112 13.98 -24.14 -0.81
C ASN A 112 15.05 -25.19 -1.15
N HIS A 113 16.30 -24.80 -1.39
CA HIS A 113 17.34 -25.72 -1.87
C HIS A 113 18.50 -25.97 -0.89
N ILE A 114 18.82 -25.02 0.00
CA ILE A 114 20.01 -25.10 0.86
C ILE A 114 19.63 -25.41 2.31
N GLN A 115 18.60 -24.76 2.84
CA GLN A 115 18.11 -24.98 4.21
C GLN A 115 16.57 -25.07 4.24
N PRO A 116 15.99 -26.25 3.95
CA PRO A 116 14.54 -26.47 3.87
C PRO A 116 13.82 -26.45 5.23
N GLU A 117 14.42 -25.83 6.25
CA GLU A 117 13.77 -25.66 7.54
C GLU A 117 12.75 -24.52 7.47
N PHE A 118 11.49 -24.86 7.73
CA PHE A 118 10.38 -23.92 7.69
C PHE A 118 10.53 -22.78 8.72
N LEU A 119 11.06 -23.06 9.91
CA LEU A 119 11.11 -22.10 11.02
C LEU A 119 12.03 -20.90 10.72
N PRO A 120 13.30 -21.07 10.32
CA PRO A 120 14.16 -19.95 9.93
C PRO A 120 13.58 -19.12 8.77
N ALA A 121 13.00 -19.80 7.76
CA ALA A 121 12.35 -19.13 6.63
C ALA A 121 11.19 -18.24 7.09
N ALA A 122 10.32 -18.75 7.95
CA ALA A 122 9.17 -18.02 8.48
C ALA A 122 9.58 -16.82 9.37
N VAL A 123 10.61 -16.99 10.21
CA VAL A 123 11.14 -15.91 11.06
C VAL A 123 11.64 -14.76 10.20
N ALA A 124 12.44 -15.04 9.19
CA ALA A 124 13.03 -13.98 8.41
C ALA A 124 12.09 -13.40 7.33
N VAL A 125 11.09 -14.16 6.86
CA VAL A 125 9.91 -13.57 6.17
C VAL A 125 9.20 -12.56 7.09
N SER A 126 8.99 -12.91 8.36
CA SER A 126 8.34 -12.02 9.33
C SER A 126 9.17 -10.76 9.59
N LEU A 127 10.50 -10.89 9.73
CA LEU A 127 11.42 -9.76 9.85
C LEU A 127 11.39 -8.86 8.61
N PHE A 128 11.45 -9.46 7.42
CA PHE A 128 11.40 -8.72 6.15
C PHE A 128 10.09 -7.93 6.02
N CYS A 129 8.95 -8.57 6.27
CA CYS A 129 7.64 -7.92 6.28
C CYS A 129 7.57 -6.81 7.34
N GLY A 130 8.13 -7.03 8.53
CA GLY A 130 8.24 -6.03 9.58
C GLY A 130 9.04 -4.80 9.15
N LEU A 131 10.20 -5.00 8.54
CA LEU A 131 11.04 -3.92 8.01
C LEU A 131 10.35 -3.17 6.87
N LEU A 132 9.68 -3.87 5.97
CA LEU A 132 8.93 -3.26 4.87
C LEU A 132 7.77 -2.40 5.41
N ASN A 133 7.02 -2.89 6.40
CA ASN A 133 5.96 -2.13 7.05
C ASN A 133 6.50 -0.92 7.79
N LEU A 134 7.61 -1.07 8.52
CA LEU A 134 8.27 0.05 9.21
C LEU A 134 8.75 1.12 8.20
N HIS A 135 9.29 0.69 7.07
CA HIS A 135 9.70 1.58 5.99
C HIS A 135 8.51 2.34 5.39
N LEU A 136 7.40 1.65 5.09
CA LEU A 136 6.17 2.29 4.59
C LEU A 136 5.57 3.27 5.62
N ALA A 137 5.57 2.90 6.90
CA ALA A 137 5.12 3.76 7.99
C ALA A 137 6.00 5.02 8.12
N TRP A 138 7.32 4.87 7.99
CA TRP A 138 8.25 6.00 7.96
C TRP A 138 7.99 6.94 6.78
N LEU A 139 7.77 6.40 5.58
CA LEU A 139 7.40 7.20 4.41
C LEU A 139 6.07 7.94 4.61
N PHE A 140 5.10 7.30 5.25
CA PHE A 140 3.83 7.94 5.61
C PHE A 140 4.03 9.10 6.60
N ALA A 141 4.80 8.88 7.67
CA ALA A 141 5.08 9.90 8.69
C ALA A 141 5.81 11.12 8.10
N THR A 142 6.87 10.89 7.31
CA THR A 142 7.64 11.98 6.66
C THR A 142 6.78 12.79 5.70
N LYS A 143 5.86 12.15 4.96
CA LYS A 143 4.90 12.84 4.11
C LYS A 143 3.93 13.72 4.91
N MET A 144 3.41 13.22 6.04
CA MET A 144 2.51 14.00 6.90
C MET A 144 3.20 15.23 7.52
N VAL A 145 4.44 15.08 7.98
CA VAL A 145 5.24 16.19 8.52
C VAL A 145 5.46 17.25 7.45
N ARG A 146 5.86 16.85 6.23
CA ARG A 146 6.08 17.77 5.10
C ARG A 146 4.81 18.52 4.73
N ASN A 147 3.68 17.82 4.62
CA ASN A 147 2.40 18.44 4.29
C ASN A 147 1.94 19.44 5.36
N SER A 148 2.19 19.13 6.64
CA SER A 148 1.89 20.04 7.75
C SER A 148 2.76 21.30 7.70
N ALA A 149 4.05 21.17 7.39
CA ALA A 149 4.95 22.31 7.23
C ALA A 149 4.54 23.22 6.06
N ILE A 150 4.16 22.62 4.92
CA ILE A 150 3.67 23.36 3.74
C ILE A 150 2.39 24.12 4.09
N LYS A 151 1.42 23.48 4.75
CA LYS A 151 0.18 24.14 5.19
C LYS A 151 0.46 25.32 6.13
N LYS A 152 1.36 25.16 7.11
CA LYS A 152 1.78 26.24 8.02
C LYS A 152 2.41 27.41 7.25
N HIS A 153 3.31 27.13 6.30
CA HIS A 153 3.96 28.16 5.49
C HIS A 153 2.96 28.94 4.62
N TRP A 154 2.00 28.27 3.97
CA TRP A 154 0.94 28.93 3.19
C TRP A 154 0.03 29.79 4.07
N TRP A 155 -0.33 29.29 5.25
CA TRP A 155 -1.15 30.02 6.20
C TRP A 155 -0.45 31.29 6.71
N TRP A 156 0.86 31.19 7.01
CA TRP A 156 1.66 32.33 7.45
C TRP A 156 1.83 33.39 6.34
N ARG A 157 2.04 32.96 5.08
CA ARG A 157 2.05 33.87 3.92
C ARG A 157 0.71 34.57 3.73
N TRP A 158 -0.40 33.86 3.91
CA TRP A 158 -1.73 34.42 3.80
C TRP A 158 -2.01 35.48 4.88
N GLN A 159 -1.64 35.20 6.13
CA GLN A 159 -1.73 36.18 7.22
C GLN A 159 -0.85 37.40 7.00
N SER A 160 0.39 37.21 6.54
CA SER A 160 1.32 38.31 6.28
C SER A 160 0.85 39.21 5.13
N ALA A 161 0.22 38.63 4.10
CA ALA A 161 -0.44 39.40 3.03
C ALA A 161 -1.67 40.16 3.55
N ALA A 162 -2.34 39.64 4.59
CA ALA A 162 -3.48 40.28 5.20
C ALA A 162 -3.12 41.48 6.10
N SER A 163 -1.98 41.41 6.81
CA SER A 163 -1.54 42.48 7.72
C SER A 163 -0.86 43.66 7.03
N THR A 164 -0.31 43.49 5.82
CA THR A 164 0.43 44.54 5.10
C THR A 164 -0.46 45.51 4.30
N GLY A 165 -1.77 45.54 4.51
CA GLY A 165 -2.68 46.54 3.91
C GLY A 165 -2.89 46.42 2.39
N SER A 166 -2.25 45.46 1.72
CA SER A 166 -2.47 45.15 0.29
C SER A 166 -3.73 44.30 0.02
N THR A 167 -4.38 43.82 1.09
CA THR A 167 -5.55 42.94 1.10
C THR A 167 -6.76 43.54 0.44
N THR A 168 -6.98 44.85 0.54
CA THR A 168 -8.10 45.54 -0.14
C THR A 168 -7.98 45.44 -1.66
N ARG A 169 -6.77 45.50 -2.23
CA ARG A 169 -6.59 45.38 -3.68
C ARG A 169 -6.70 43.94 -4.19
N CYS A 170 -6.22 42.96 -3.41
CA CYS A 170 -6.28 41.56 -3.82
C CYS A 170 -7.70 40.98 -3.72
N TYR A 171 -8.44 41.29 -2.64
CA TYR A 171 -9.86 40.93 -2.54
C TYR A 171 -10.70 41.64 -3.61
N ALA A 172 -10.44 42.91 -3.90
CA ALA A 172 -11.14 43.63 -4.98
C ALA A 172 -10.88 43.04 -6.37
N ARG A 173 -9.70 42.42 -6.60
CA ARG A 173 -9.37 41.75 -7.86
C ARG A 173 -10.01 40.37 -7.97
N LEU A 174 -10.01 39.60 -6.88
CA LEU A 174 -10.68 38.30 -6.83
C LEU A 174 -12.20 38.44 -7.00
N ASN A 175 -12.80 39.44 -6.36
CA ASN A 175 -14.24 39.70 -6.46
C ASN A 175 -14.65 40.16 -7.87
N ARG A 176 -13.80 40.94 -8.54
CA ARG A 176 -14.00 41.32 -9.96
C ARG A 176 -13.97 40.12 -10.91
N LEU A 177 -13.05 39.17 -10.69
CA LEU A 177 -12.97 37.96 -11.51
C LEU A 177 -14.19 37.05 -11.32
N LEU A 178 -14.70 36.94 -10.09
CA LEU A 178 -15.93 36.20 -9.79
C LEU A 178 -17.16 36.85 -10.42
N GLN A 179 -17.27 38.18 -10.38
CA GLN A 179 -18.36 38.92 -11.05
C GLN A 179 -18.28 38.83 -12.58
N SER A 180 -17.09 38.86 -13.18
CA SER A 180 -16.96 38.67 -14.64
C SER A 180 -17.40 37.27 -15.07
N ALA A 181 -17.09 36.25 -14.25
CA ALA A 181 -17.49 34.87 -14.54
C ALA A 181 -19.01 34.66 -14.45
N SER A 182 -19.69 35.33 -13.50
CA SER A 182 -21.15 35.22 -13.38
C SER A 182 -21.90 35.87 -14.54
N HIS A 183 -21.40 37.00 -15.08
CA HIS A 183 -22.04 37.65 -16.23
C HIS A 183 -21.88 36.87 -17.53
N SER A 184 -20.73 36.22 -17.77
CA SER A 184 -20.56 35.33 -18.92
C SER A 184 -21.49 34.10 -18.89
N ALA A 185 -21.91 33.65 -17.71
CA ALA A 185 -22.79 32.49 -17.56
C ALA A 185 -24.28 32.81 -17.80
N GLN A 186 -24.70 34.08 -17.76
CA GLN A 186 -26.08 34.51 -18.01
C GLN A 186 -26.36 34.84 -19.48
N SER A 187 -25.33 35.08 -20.30
CA SER A 187 -25.46 35.42 -21.73
C SER A 187 -25.72 34.21 -22.64
N SER A 188 -25.68 32.98 -22.12
CA SER A 188 -25.79 31.74 -22.91
C SER A 188 -27.09 30.97 -22.68
N ARG A 189 -28.16 31.65 -22.24
CA ARG A 189 -29.53 31.14 -22.19
C ARG A 189 -30.43 32.09 -22.96
#